data_AF-A0A935RFK0-F1
#
_entry.id   AF-A0A935RFK0-F1
#
_cell.length_a   1.000
_cell.length_b   1.000
_cell.length_c   1.000
_cell.angle_alpha   90.00
_cell.angle_beta   90.00
_cell.angle_gamma   90.00
#
_symmetry.space_group_name_H-M   'P 1'
#
loop_
_entity.id
_entity.type
_entity.pdbx_description
1 polymer ?
#
loop_
_entity_poly.entity_id
_entity_poly.type
_entity_poly.pdbx_seq_one_letter_code
_entity_poly.pdbx_strand_id
1 'polypeptide(L)'
;MKRLLMLTTLVTLIVLPVLVQADPVTGTFTSTDLGGQILTGRASTWRSGVNSGLPHVLHAQSWDGVTLGAQWDISCATENSAFSMVDNRVAGNGTVVYTSTFNGGTFNFYAGGWPWGDGAGTLDTTTLISTVQHIMIGNVSTPVASVVNGSTSGEFTNGCLLSFAIGNGAGVGETPFASIPATYPVFLDGSCGPASAGAQYGTWGNVVTLTMHVNCTVPNEQATWGAVKGLYR
;
A
#
# COMPACT_ATOMS: atom_id res chain seq x y z
N MET A 1 30.08 -61.42 -29.45
CA MET A 1 30.16 -60.04 -29.97
C MET A 1 28.90 -59.28 -29.57
N LYS A 2 29.08 -58.15 -28.86
CA LYS A 2 28.26 -56.91 -28.75
C LYS A 2 26.73 -57.05 -28.69
N ARG A 3 26.14 -57.00 -27.50
CA ARG A 3 25.60 -55.82 -26.75
C ARG A 3 24.23 -55.33 -27.27
N LEU A 4 23.18 -55.73 -26.57
CA LEU A 4 21.81 -55.23 -26.65
C LEU A 4 21.76 -53.86 -25.94
N LEU A 5 21.43 -52.78 -26.65
CA LEU A 5 21.17 -51.47 -26.05
C LEU A 5 19.69 -51.39 -25.66
N MET A 6 19.40 -51.41 -24.35
CA MET A 6 18.10 -50.98 -23.83
C MET A 6 18.04 -49.45 -23.84
N LEU A 7 17.04 -48.91 -24.52
CA LEU A 7 16.70 -47.48 -24.51
C LEU A 7 15.76 -47.23 -23.32
N THR A 8 16.26 -46.68 -22.22
CA THR A 8 15.44 -46.22 -21.10
C THR A 8 15.03 -44.77 -21.35
N THR A 9 13.79 -44.56 -21.78
CA THR A 9 13.18 -43.24 -21.91
C THR A 9 12.81 -42.73 -20.52
N LEU A 10 13.62 -41.83 -19.97
CA LEU A 10 13.34 -41.13 -18.72
C LEU A 10 12.30 -40.03 -18.99
N VAL A 11 11.05 -40.26 -18.59
CA VAL A 11 9.99 -39.23 -18.61
C VAL A 11 10.19 -38.34 -17.39
N THR A 12 10.80 -37.18 -17.59
CA THR A 12 10.91 -36.12 -16.57
C THR A 12 9.54 -35.48 -16.39
N LEU A 13 8.87 -35.77 -15.27
CA LEU A 13 7.63 -35.11 -14.87
C LEU A 13 7.98 -33.67 -14.43
N ILE A 14 7.77 -32.69 -15.31
CA ILE A 14 7.90 -31.26 -14.97
C ILE A 14 6.66 -30.91 -14.14
N VAL A 15 6.79 -31.00 -12.81
CA VAL A 15 5.82 -30.41 -11.88
C VAL A 15 6.03 -28.91 -11.93
N LEU A 16 5.20 -28.22 -12.72
CA LEU A 16 5.11 -26.76 -12.67
C LEU A 16 4.61 -26.38 -11.26
N PRO A 17 5.30 -25.50 -10.52
CA PRO A 17 4.76 -24.98 -9.28
C PRO A 17 3.51 -24.17 -9.63
N VAL A 18 2.35 -24.71 -9.29
CA VAL A 18 1.13 -23.91 -9.21
C VAL A 18 1.35 -23.00 -8.02
N LEU A 19 1.53 -21.70 -8.26
CA LEU A 19 1.47 -20.69 -7.21
C LEU A 19 0.05 -20.72 -6.67
N VAL A 20 -0.17 -21.46 -5.59
CA VAL A 20 -1.43 -21.48 -4.87
C VAL A 20 -1.54 -20.13 -4.18
N GLN A 21 -2.44 -19.30 -4.69
CA GLN A 21 -2.87 -18.07 -4.04
C GLN A 21 -3.56 -18.47 -2.72
N ALA A 22 -3.00 -18.09 -1.58
CA ALA A 22 -3.54 -18.33 -0.26
C ALA A 22 -4.60 -17.28 0.10
N ASP A 23 -5.89 -17.67 0.13
CA ASP A 23 -6.99 -16.77 0.47
C ASP A 23 -6.68 -15.82 1.65
N PRO A 24 -7.12 -14.55 1.59
CA PRO A 24 -6.98 -13.61 2.69
C PRO A 24 -7.45 -14.19 4.01
N VAL A 25 -6.65 -14.00 5.06
CA VAL A 25 -6.89 -14.58 6.38
C VAL A 25 -7.36 -13.48 7.32
N THR A 26 -8.52 -13.69 7.96
CA THR A 26 -9.05 -12.78 8.98
C THR A 26 -8.04 -12.57 10.10
N GLY A 27 -7.75 -11.31 10.42
CA GLY A 27 -6.82 -10.97 11.48
C GLY A 27 -6.43 -9.49 11.52
N THR A 28 -5.64 -9.14 12.52
CA THR A 28 -4.99 -7.84 12.64
C THR A 28 -3.49 -8.05 12.63
N PHE A 29 -2.80 -7.31 11.77
CA PHE A 29 -1.39 -7.47 11.47
C PHE A 29 -0.72 -6.10 11.55
N THR A 30 0.46 -6.04 12.16
CA THR A 30 1.21 -4.79 12.33
C THR A 30 2.52 -4.83 11.56
N SER A 31 3.12 -3.65 11.35
CA SER A 31 4.40 -3.55 10.65
C SER A 31 5.61 -3.97 11.48
N THR A 32 6.70 -4.25 10.78
CA THR A 32 7.98 -4.69 11.36
C THR A 32 8.60 -3.68 12.33
N ASP A 33 8.41 -2.38 12.13
CA ASP A 33 8.84 -1.32 13.07
C ASP A 33 8.06 -1.35 14.39
N LEU A 34 6.90 -2.00 14.42
CA LEU A 34 6.09 -2.27 15.62
C LEU A 34 6.29 -3.70 16.17
N GLY A 35 7.26 -4.45 15.62
CA GLY A 35 7.50 -5.86 15.98
C GLY A 35 6.55 -6.86 15.29
N GLY A 36 5.76 -6.41 14.33
CA GLY A 36 4.92 -7.25 13.49
C GLY A 36 5.65 -7.81 12.26
N GLN A 37 4.89 -8.20 11.24
CA GLN A 37 5.40 -8.91 10.06
C GLN A 37 5.16 -8.17 8.74
N ILE A 38 4.30 -7.15 8.72
CA ILE A 38 4.08 -6.34 7.51
C ILE A 38 5.32 -5.46 7.30
N LEU A 39 5.89 -5.48 6.11
CA LEU A 39 6.95 -4.57 5.75
C LEU A 39 6.41 -3.14 5.72
N THR A 40 7.17 -2.23 6.32
CA THR A 40 7.04 -0.80 6.03
C THR A 40 7.19 -0.57 4.52
N GLY A 41 6.66 0.53 4.03
CA GLY A 41 6.67 0.85 2.61
C GLY A 41 7.22 2.22 2.29
N ARG A 42 7.00 2.57 1.03
CA ARG A 42 7.30 3.86 0.44
C ARG A 42 6.13 4.27 -0.41
N ALA A 43 5.92 5.57 -0.54
CA ALA A 43 4.84 6.13 -1.33
C ALA A 43 5.36 7.23 -2.26
N SER A 44 4.63 7.40 -3.34
CA SER A 44 4.72 8.56 -4.22
C SER A 44 3.30 9.07 -4.49
N THR A 45 3.17 10.39 -4.61
CA THR A 45 1.94 11.04 -5.02
C THR A 45 2.25 11.94 -6.20
N TRP A 46 1.74 11.58 -7.38
CA TRP A 46 1.88 12.37 -8.59
C TRP A 46 0.90 13.54 -8.62
N ARG A 47 1.22 14.58 -9.39
CA ARG A 47 0.34 15.70 -9.75
C ARG A 47 0.58 16.13 -11.20
N SER A 48 -0.41 16.72 -11.85
CA SER A 48 -0.32 17.09 -13.27
C SER A 48 0.59 18.28 -13.58
N GLY A 49 0.97 19.08 -12.57
CA GLY A 49 1.81 20.26 -12.76
C GLY A 49 2.80 20.50 -11.62
N VAL A 50 3.80 21.33 -11.89
CA VAL A 50 4.95 21.59 -11.01
C VAL A 50 4.52 22.12 -9.63
N ASN A 51 3.65 23.14 -9.61
CA ASN A 51 3.25 23.86 -8.40
C ASN A 51 1.82 23.56 -7.95
N SER A 52 1.01 22.99 -8.84
CA SER A 52 -0.36 22.58 -8.60
C SER A 52 -0.80 21.71 -9.76
N GLY A 53 -1.81 20.87 -9.54
CA GLY A 53 -2.40 20.09 -10.60
C GLY A 53 -3.23 18.95 -10.05
N LEU A 54 -4.47 18.87 -10.48
CA LEU A 54 -5.33 17.71 -10.26
C LEU A 54 -5.34 16.85 -11.54
N PRO A 55 -5.64 15.55 -11.43
CA PRO A 55 -5.74 14.80 -10.17
C PRO A 55 -4.38 14.62 -9.48
N HIS A 56 -4.40 14.37 -8.18
CA HIS A 56 -3.28 13.70 -7.52
C HIS A 56 -3.48 12.19 -7.56
N VAL A 57 -2.40 11.43 -7.71
CA VAL A 57 -2.48 9.97 -7.82
C VAL A 57 -1.49 9.33 -6.86
N LEU A 58 -2.01 8.55 -5.92
CA LEU A 58 -1.24 7.86 -4.90
C LEU A 58 -0.79 6.49 -5.39
N HIS A 59 0.48 6.18 -5.13
CA HIS A 59 1.08 4.87 -5.34
C HIS A 59 2.01 4.54 -4.17
N ALA A 60 1.74 3.45 -3.46
CA ALA A 60 2.50 3.02 -2.30
C ALA A 60 2.81 1.53 -2.38
N GLN A 61 4.02 1.15 -1.99
CA GLN A 61 4.47 -0.24 -2.04
C GLN A 61 5.29 -0.58 -0.80
N SER A 62 5.17 -1.83 -0.35
CA SER A 62 6.09 -2.43 0.64
C SER A 62 7.55 -2.30 0.22
N TRP A 63 8.46 -2.21 1.19
CA TRP A 63 9.89 -2.06 0.96
C TRP A 63 10.69 -2.97 1.90
N ASP A 64 11.45 -3.91 1.34
CA ASP A 64 12.27 -4.87 2.10
C ASP A 64 13.73 -4.42 2.28
N GLY A 65 14.11 -3.26 1.75
CA GLY A 65 15.50 -2.77 1.71
C GLY A 65 16.17 -2.89 0.34
N VAL A 66 15.60 -3.67 -0.57
CA VAL A 66 16.14 -3.95 -1.92
C VAL A 66 15.07 -3.85 -3.00
N THR A 67 13.88 -4.38 -2.76
CA THR A 67 12.77 -4.54 -3.70
C THR A 67 11.53 -3.81 -3.21
N LEU A 68 10.89 -3.07 -4.12
CA LEU A 68 9.56 -2.49 -3.91
C LEU A 68 8.48 -3.52 -4.24
N GLY A 69 7.38 -3.51 -3.48
CA GLY A 69 6.21 -4.33 -3.78
C GLY A 69 6.44 -5.82 -3.51
N ALA A 70 7.26 -6.18 -2.52
CA ALA A 70 7.51 -7.59 -2.18
C ALA A 70 6.33 -8.25 -1.41
N GLN A 71 5.52 -7.46 -0.70
CA GLN A 71 4.38 -7.94 0.09
C GLN A 71 3.06 -7.30 -0.30
N TRP A 72 3.04 -5.98 -0.44
CA TRP A 72 1.84 -5.22 -0.75
C TRP A 72 2.11 -4.05 -1.70
N ASP A 73 1.07 -3.67 -2.43
CA ASP A 73 0.98 -2.56 -3.37
C ASP A 73 -0.40 -1.91 -3.25
N ILE A 74 -0.44 -0.58 -3.17
CA ILE A 74 -1.61 0.27 -3.28
C ILE A 74 -1.38 1.21 -4.45
N SER A 75 -2.26 1.15 -5.45
CA SER A 75 -2.04 1.80 -6.73
C SER A 75 -3.28 2.56 -7.22
N CYS A 76 -3.04 3.73 -7.79
CA CYS A 76 -4.02 4.57 -8.48
C CYS A 76 -5.24 5.00 -7.65
N ALA A 77 -5.07 5.25 -6.36
CA ALA A 77 -6.07 6.04 -5.63
C ALA A 77 -5.96 7.50 -6.09
N THR A 78 -7.09 8.13 -6.43
CA THR A 78 -7.09 9.46 -7.08
C THR A 78 -7.77 10.53 -6.23
N GLU A 79 -7.11 11.67 -6.07
CA GLU A 79 -7.68 12.87 -5.46
C GLU A 79 -8.00 13.87 -6.57
N ASN A 80 -9.28 14.03 -6.87
CA ASN A 80 -9.79 14.88 -7.96
C ASN A 80 -10.19 16.28 -7.48
N SER A 81 -10.04 16.55 -6.19
CA SER A 81 -10.33 17.83 -5.55
C SER A 81 -9.13 18.30 -4.75
N ALA A 82 -8.96 19.61 -4.59
CA ALA A 82 -7.90 20.13 -3.74
C ALA A 82 -8.07 19.62 -2.29
N PHE A 83 -6.95 19.29 -1.65
CA PHE A 83 -6.91 18.98 -0.23
C PHE A 83 -7.42 20.15 0.61
N SER A 84 -7.95 19.85 1.80
CA SER A 84 -8.29 20.90 2.77
C SER A 84 -7.07 21.29 3.58
N MET A 85 -7.04 22.55 4.04
CA MET A 85 -5.94 23.11 4.83
C MET A 85 -6.48 23.83 6.07
N VAL A 86 -5.89 23.54 7.22
CA VAL A 86 -6.09 24.27 8.46
C VAL A 86 -4.75 24.85 8.91
N ASP A 87 -4.62 26.18 8.86
CA ASP A 87 -3.43 26.90 9.30
C ASP A 87 -3.60 27.37 10.74
N ASN A 88 -2.88 26.75 11.68
CA ASN A 88 -2.89 27.08 13.09
C ASN A 88 -1.65 27.91 13.50
N ARG A 89 -0.93 28.49 12.53
CA ARG A 89 0.25 29.29 12.84
C ARG A 89 -0.15 30.67 13.40
N VAL A 90 0.56 31.09 14.43
CA VAL A 90 0.49 32.45 15.00
C VAL A 90 1.86 33.08 14.82
N ALA A 91 1.90 34.23 14.15
CA ALA A 91 3.15 34.93 13.80
C ALA A 91 4.20 34.03 13.10
N GLY A 92 3.75 33.04 12.32
CA GLY A 92 4.62 32.12 11.57
C GLY A 92 5.08 30.87 12.33
N ASN A 93 4.76 30.73 13.62
CA ASN A 93 5.01 29.53 14.42
C ASN A 93 3.71 28.73 14.62
N GLY A 94 3.76 27.41 14.52
CA GLY A 94 2.61 26.54 14.76
C GLY A 94 2.57 25.39 13.78
N THR A 95 1.36 24.92 13.44
CA THR A 95 1.18 23.82 12.49
C THR A 95 0.27 24.20 11.34
N VAL A 96 0.51 23.59 10.19
CA VAL A 96 -0.44 23.56 9.08
C VAL A 96 -0.83 22.11 8.87
N VAL A 97 -2.14 21.84 8.86
CA VAL A 97 -2.70 20.50 8.67
C VAL A 97 -3.34 20.44 7.30
N TYR A 98 -2.89 19.50 6.48
CA TYR A 98 -3.43 19.20 5.16
C TYR A 98 -4.17 17.86 5.21
N THR A 99 -5.41 17.83 4.73
CA THR A 99 -6.18 16.58 4.61
C THR A 99 -6.48 16.33 3.15
N SER A 100 -5.85 15.27 2.62
CA SER A 100 -6.08 14.75 1.29
C SER A 100 -7.03 13.57 1.31
N THR A 101 -7.91 13.50 0.31
CA THR A 101 -8.91 12.44 0.14
C THR A 101 -8.81 11.86 -1.26
N PHE A 102 -8.27 10.65 -1.34
CA PHE A 102 -8.19 9.87 -2.58
C PHE A 102 -9.34 8.87 -2.62
N ASN A 103 -9.89 8.63 -3.81
CA ASN A 103 -10.99 7.71 -4.05
C ASN A 103 -10.57 6.65 -5.07
N GLY A 104 -11.10 5.44 -4.88
CA GLY A 104 -10.81 4.31 -5.73
C GLY A 104 -9.37 3.84 -5.61
N GLY A 105 -8.91 3.20 -6.67
CA GLY A 105 -7.61 2.53 -6.72
C GLY A 105 -7.72 1.04 -6.44
N THR A 106 -6.58 0.39 -6.43
CA THR A 106 -6.45 -1.06 -6.25
C THR A 106 -5.42 -1.34 -5.17
N PHE A 107 -5.54 -2.51 -4.57
CA PHE A 107 -4.50 -3.05 -3.73
C PHE A 107 -4.20 -4.50 -4.13
N ASN A 108 -2.94 -4.91 -3.93
CA ASN A 108 -2.49 -6.28 -4.13
C ASN A 108 -1.64 -6.71 -2.92
N PHE A 109 -1.91 -7.90 -2.41
CA PHE A 109 -1.06 -8.64 -1.48
C PHE A 109 -0.45 -9.83 -2.21
N TYR A 110 0.87 -9.88 -2.26
CA TYR A 110 1.62 -10.87 -3.04
C TYR A 110 1.88 -12.15 -2.24
N ALA A 111 1.95 -13.27 -2.96
CA ALA A 111 2.22 -14.60 -2.39
C ALA A 111 3.62 -14.64 -1.74
N GLY A 112 3.74 -15.24 -0.55
CA GLY A 112 5.04 -15.28 0.14
C GLY A 112 5.09 -15.81 1.58
N GLY A 113 4.05 -16.47 2.09
CA GLY A 113 4.09 -17.15 3.40
C GLY A 113 3.79 -16.28 4.62
N TRP A 114 3.03 -15.20 4.42
CA TRP A 114 2.65 -14.28 5.50
C TRP A 114 1.27 -14.63 6.07
N PRO A 115 1.00 -14.37 7.36
CA PRO A 115 -0.19 -14.89 8.03
C PRO A 115 -1.52 -14.27 7.55
N TRP A 116 -1.48 -13.24 6.70
CA TRP A 116 -2.65 -12.56 6.15
C TRP A 116 -3.12 -13.13 4.80
N GLY A 117 -2.39 -14.07 4.20
CA GLY A 117 -2.69 -14.59 2.86
C GLY A 117 -2.23 -13.65 1.74
N ASP A 118 -2.78 -13.82 0.56
CA ASP A 118 -2.56 -13.01 -0.64
C ASP A 118 -3.91 -12.67 -1.31
N GLY A 119 -3.89 -11.76 -2.28
CA GLY A 119 -5.09 -11.38 -3.01
C GLY A 119 -5.10 -9.94 -3.47
N ALA A 120 -6.04 -9.65 -4.37
CA ALA A 120 -6.22 -8.35 -4.98
C ALA A 120 -7.62 -7.82 -4.72
N GLY A 121 -7.77 -6.50 -4.73
CA GLY A 121 -9.05 -5.85 -4.51
C GLY A 121 -9.07 -4.38 -4.91
N THR A 122 -10.19 -3.74 -4.61
CA THR A 122 -10.41 -2.31 -4.85
C THR A 122 -10.42 -1.55 -3.54
N LEU A 123 -9.96 -0.30 -3.59
CA LEU A 123 -10.01 0.62 -2.45
C LEU A 123 -11.24 1.53 -2.54
N ASP A 124 -11.79 1.90 -1.39
CA ASP A 124 -12.87 2.87 -1.29
C ASP A 124 -12.29 4.30 -1.21
N THR A 125 -12.11 4.79 0.02
CA THR A 125 -11.59 6.12 0.33
C THR A 125 -10.29 5.97 1.10
N THR A 126 -9.23 6.59 0.58
CA THR A 126 -7.97 6.76 1.30
C THR A 126 -7.88 8.19 1.79
N THR A 127 -7.82 8.39 3.10
CA THR A 127 -7.60 9.70 3.72
C THR A 127 -6.17 9.80 4.23
N LEU A 128 -5.45 10.85 3.83
CA LEU A 128 -4.11 11.18 4.35
C LEU A 128 -4.14 12.55 5.02
N ILE A 129 -3.69 12.61 6.26
CA ILE A 129 -3.57 13.84 7.06
C ILE A 129 -2.09 14.12 7.27
N SER A 130 -1.59 15.16 6.64
CA SER A 130 -0.23 15.66 6.82
C SER A 130 -0.24 16.85 7.78
N THR A 131 0.49 16.74 8.88
CA THR A 131 0.70 17.85 9.82
C THR A 131 2.13 18.34 9.69
N VAL A 132 2.31 19.60 9.29
CA VAL A 132 3.61 20.25 9.12
C VAL A 132 3.80 21.28 10.21
N GLN A 133 4.88 21.15 10.99
CA GLN A 133 5.27 22.12 12.00
C GLN A 133 6.15 23.20 11.39
N HIS A 134 5.83 24.46 11.68
CA HIS A 134 6.57 25.64 11.28
C HIS A 134 7.12 26.39 12.49
N ILE A 135 8.32 26.92 12.34
CA ILE A 135 8.91 27.90 13.27
C ILE A 135 9.51 29.07 12.47
N MET A 136 9.61 30.23 13.09
CA MET A 136 10.28 31.38 12.50
C MET A 136 11.80 31.22 12.55
N ILE A 137 12.44 31.22 11.37
CA ILE A 137 13.90 31.25 11.20
C ILE A 137 14.21 32.45 10.32
N GLY A 138 14.96 33.42 10.84
CA GLY A 138 15.31 34.63 10.08
C GLY A 138 14.09 35.42 9.57
N ASN A 139 13.01 35.49 10.37
CA ASN A 139 11.72 36.09 10.01
C ASN A 139 10.97 35.40 8.86
N VAL A 140 11.32 34.14 8.54
CA VAL A 140 10.60 33.31 7.57
C VAL A 140 9.99 32.10 8.28
N SER A 141 8.69 31.88 8.08
CA SER A 141 7.99 30.69 8.60
C SER A 141 8.49 29.45 7.86
N THR A 142 9.32 28.66 8.51
CA THR A 142 10.07 27.56 7.90
C THR A 142 9.52 26.22 8.41
N PRO A 143 9.18 25.26 7.53
CA PRO A 143 8.79 23.92 7.96
C PRO A 143 9.99 23.20 8.59
N VAL A 144 9.78 22.59 9.75
CA VAL A 144 10.85 21.91 10.52
C VAL A 144 10.54 20.46 10.87
N ALA A 145 9.27 20.06 10.81
CA ALA A 145 8.86 18.68 10.96
C ALA A 145 7.58 18.43 10.18
N SER A 146 7.37 17.19 9.73
CA SER A 146 6.12 16.77 9.10
C SER A 146 5.80 15.34 9.49
N VAL A 147 4.52 15.06 9.74
CA VAL A 147 4.03 13.71 9.98
C VAL A 147 2.78 13.45 9.15
N VAL A 148 2.68 12.26 8.57
CA VAL A 148 1.53 11.83 7.77
C VAL A 148 0.86 10.65 8.46
N ASN A 149 -0.41 10.79 8.79
CA ASN A 149 -1.26 9.69 9.24
C ASN A 149 -2.31 9.43 8.17
N GLY A 150 -2.74 8.19 8.01
CA GLY A 150 -3.74 7.88 7.01
C GLY A 150 -4.46 6.59 7.25
N SER A 151 -5.57 6.41 6.55
CA SER A 151 -6.30 5.16 6.52
C SER A 151 -6.97 4.96 5.18
N THR A 152 -7.11 3.71 4.80
CA THR A 152 -7.88 3.29 3.63
C THR A 152 -8.68 2.04 3.98
N SER A 153 -9.79 1.85 3.27
CA SER A 153 -10.59 0.64 3.28
C SER A 153 -10.71 0.08 1.87
N GLY A 154 -11.02 -1.20 1.77
CA GLY A 154 -11.29 -1.83 0.49
C GLY A 154 -11.91 -3.21 0.64
N GLU A 155 -12.13 -3.85 -0.50
CA GLU A 155 -12.71 -5.18 -0.59
C GLU A 155 -11.83 -6.05 -1.50
N PHE A 156 -11.42 -7.21 -0.98
CA PHE A 156 -10.75 -8.25 -1.75
C PHE A 156 -11.74 -8.86 -2.75
N THR A 157 -11.24 -9.41 -3.86
CA THR A 157 -12.07 -10.03 -4.92
C THR A 157 -12.97 -11.17 -4.41
N ASN A 158 -12.60 -11.81 -3.29
CA ASN A 158 -13.38 -12.87 -2.66
C ASN A 158 -14.41 -12.37 -1.60
N GLY A 159 -14.56 -11.05 -1.44
CA GLY A 159 -15.50 -10.41 -0.53
C GLY A 159 -14.97 -10.16 0.89
N CYS A 160 -13.71 -10.47 1.19
CA CYS A 160 -13.11 -10.07 2.46
C CYS A 160 -12.89 -8.55 2.50
N LEU A 161 -13.09 -7.94 3.67
CA LEU A 161 -12.89 -6.50 3.85
C LEU A 161 -11.47 -6.20 4.34
N LEU A 162 -10.89 -5.13 3.81
CA LEU A 162 -9.59 -4.58 4.19
C LEU A 162 -9.79 -3.26 4.93
N SER A 163 -9.09 -3.10 6.05
CA SER A 163 -8.76 -1.79 6.62
C SER A 163 -7.25 -1.69 6.76
N PHE A 164 -6.67 -0.60 6.26
CA PHE A 164 -5.23 -0.39 6.27
C PHE A 164 -4.92 1.02 6.79
N ALA A 165 -4.20 1.10 7.90
CA ALA A 165 -3.86 2.35 8.57
C ALA A 165 -2.35 2.60 8.53
N ILE A 166 -1.98 3.86 8.34
CA ILE A 166 -0.61 4.37 8.33
C ILE A 166 -0.47 5.34 9.50
N GLY A 167 0.46 5.06 10.40
CA GLY A 167 0.88 5.99 11.44
C GLY A 167 2.22 6.63 11.09
N ASN A 168 2.45 7.87 11.49
CA ASN A 168 3.78 8.45 11.53
C ASN A 168 4.61 8.41 10.22
N GLY A 169 3.95 8.43 9.07
CA GLY A 169 4.61 8.55 7.76
C GLY A 169 5.39 9.86 7.64
N ALA A 170 6.37 9.89 6.74
CA ALA A 170 7.23 11.06 6.56
C ALA A 170 7.42 11.40 5.08
N GLY A 171 7.21 12.66 4.71
CA GLY A 171 7.62 13.19 3.42
C GLY A 171 9.15 13.26 3.33
N VAL A 172 9.71 12.83 2.21
CA VAL A 172 11.17 12.77 2.01
C VAL A 172 11.63 13.75 0.96
N GLY A 173 10.85 13.91 -0.12
CA GLY A 173 11.20 14.88 -1.15
C GLY A 173 10.06 15.16 -2.09
N GLU A 174 10.27 16.15 -2.95
CA GLU A 174 9.34 16.53 -3.99
C GLU A 174 10.06 17.06 -5.22
N THR A 175 9.36 17.02 -6.34
CA THR A 175 9.76 17.66 -7.59
C THR A 175 9.17 19.09 -7.65
N PRO A 176 9.86 20.04 -8.29
CA PRO A 176 11.09 19.89 -9.06
C PRO A 176 12.38 20.02 -8.22
N PHE A 177 12.28 20.15 -6.90
CA PHE A 177 13.44 20.42 -6.03
C PHE A 177 14.40 19.24 -5.94
N ALA A 178 13.92 18.01 -6.12
CA ALA A 178 14.72 16.81 -6.22
C ALA A 178 14.15 15.85 -7.27
N SER A 179 14.97 14.88 -7.68
CA SER A 179 14.51 13.75 -8.51
C SER A 179 14.11 12.59 -7.61
N ILE A 180 13.00 11.92 -7.94
CA ILE A 180 12.54 10.75 -7.20
C ILE A 180 13.58 9.62 -7.32
N PRO A 181 14.07 9.03 -6.21
CA PRO A 181 14.98 7.89 -6.28
C PRO A 181 14.28 6.62 -6.79
N ALA A 182 14.99 5.76 -7.51
CA ALA A 182 14.47 4.47 -8.00
C ALA A 182 14.03 3.49 -6.89
N THR A 183 14.38 3.79 -5.64
CA THR A 183 13.93 3.03 -4.47
C THR A 183 12.57 3.50 -3.96
N TYR A 184 11.90 4.46 -4.60
CA TYR A 184 10.51 4.83 -4.32
C TYR A 184 9.60 4.37 -5.46
N PRO A 185 8.30 4.13 -5.19
CA PRO A 185 7.34 3.84 -6.24
C PRO A 185 7.37 4.93 -7.31
N VAL A 186 7.26 4.54 -8.57
CA VAL A 186 7.18 5.49 -9.67
C VAL A 186 5.91 6.32 -9.56
N PHE A 187 5.95 7.56 -10.05
CA PHE A 187 4.74 8.35 -10.20
C PHE A 187 3.80 7.69 -11.23
N LEU A 188 2.55 7.50 -10.84
CA LEU A 188 1.47 7.11 -11.74
C LEU A 188 0.68 8.36 -12.14
N ASP A 189 0.36 8.54 -13.41
CA ASP A 189 -0.46 9.67 -13.86
C ASP A 189 -1.96 9.39 -13.74
N GLY A 190 -2.79 10.35 -14.18
CA GLY A 190 -4.26 10.24 -14.13
C GLY A 190 -4.85 9.08 -14.95
N SER A 191 -4.06 8.40 -15.78
CA SER A 191 -4.46 7.17 -16.49
C SER A 191 -4.11 5.89 -15.73
N CYS A 192 -3.57 6.01 -14.50
CA CYS A 192 -3.01 4.91 -13.71
C CYS A 192 -1.76 4.25 -14.32
N GLY A 193 -1.20 4.80 -15.39
CA GLY A 193 0.08 4.38 -15.97
C GLY A 193 1.26 5.16 -15.40
N PRO A 194 2.51 4.69 -15.58
CA PRO A 194 3.68 5.46 -15.21
C PRO A 194 3.65 6.83 -15.90
N ALA A 195 3.81 7.90 -15.11
CA ALA A 195 3.83 9.25 -15.64
C ALA A 195 4.96 9.41 -16.68
N SER A 196 4.71 10.21 -17.72
CA SER A 196 5.74 10.46 -18.73
C SER A 196 6.97 11.16 -18.13
N ALA A 197 8.13 11.03 -18.79
CA ALA A 197 9.37 11.65 -18.33
C ALA A 197 9.27 13.19 -18.20
N GLY A 198 8.42 13.83 -19.01
CA GLY A 198 8.18 15.28 -18.95
C GLY A 198 7.17 15.72 -17.88
N ALA A 199 6.53 14.78 -17.20
CA ALA A 199 5.46 15.05 -16.23
C ALA A 199 5.74 14.37 -14.88
N GLN A 200 7.02 14.28 -14.47
CA GLN A 200 7.41 13.74 -13.16
C GLN A 200 7.22 14.80 -12.08
N TYR A 201 5.97 15.13 -11.75
CA TYR A 201 5.64 16.09 -10.70
C TYR A 201 4.93 15.39 -9.55
N GLY A 202 5.32 15.68 -8.31
CA GLY A 202 4.82 14.97 -7.15
C GLY A 202 5.77 14.94 -5.95
N THR A 203 5.33 14.26 -4.91
CA THR A 203 6.03 14.06 -3.64
C THR A 203 6.29 12.58 -3.39
N TRP A 204 7.30 12.23 -2.59
CA TRP A 204 7.53 10.86 -2.13
C TRP A 204 7.90 10.83 -0.66
N GLY A 205 7.64 9.68 -0.03
CA GLY A 205 7.78 9.54 1.41
C GLY A 205 7.80 8.10 1.89
N ASN A 206 8.11 7.94 3.18
CA ASN A 206 8.13 6.66 3.85
C ASN A 206 6.78 6.35 4.47
N VAL A 207 6.36 5.09 4.37
CA VAL A 207 5.12 4.55 4.93
C VAL A 207 5.52 3.62 6.07
N VAL A 208 5.28 4.02 7.31
CA VAL A 208 5.72 3.28 8.50
C VAL A 208 4.53 3.05 9.45
N THR A 209 4.75 2.32 10.55
CA THR A 209 3.76 2.14 11.62
C THR A 209 2.39 1.73 11.06
N LEU A 210 2.35 0.58 10.39
CA LEU A 210 1.18 0.09 9.70
C LEU A 210 0.36 -0.80 10.61
N THR A 211 -0.96 -0.71 10.47
CA THR A 211 -1.91 -1.68 10.99
C THR A 211 -2.86 -2.07 9.89
N MET A 212 -2.88 -3.36 9.57
CA MET A 212 -3.80 -3.96 8.62
C MET A 212 -4.80 -4.83 9.36
N HIS A 213 -6.06 -4.73 8.98
CA HIS A 213 -7.11 -5.62 9.44
C HIS A 213 -7.80 -6.24 8.23
N VAL A 214 -7.88 -7.57 8.21
CA VAL A 214 -8.62 -8.33 7.21
C VAL A 214 -9.81 -8.96 7.92
N ASN A 215 -10.99 -8.85 7.33
CA ASN A 215 -12.22 -9.45 7.83
C ASN A 215 -12.95 -10.20 6.73
N CYS A 216 -12.77 -11.51 6.70
CA CYS A 216 -13.56 -12.40 5.88
C CYS A 216 -14.79 -12.84 6.67
N THR A 217 -15.99 -12.58 6.14
CA THR A 217 -17.20 -13.21 6.69
C THR A 217 -17.06 -14.72 6.54
N VAL A 218 -16.85 -15.42 7.65
CA VAL A 218 -16.99 -16.87 7.66
C VAL A 218 -18.42 -17.18 7.24
N PRO A 219 -18.65 -18.04 6.23
CA PRO A 219 -19.98 -18.56 5.99
C PRO A 219 -20.47 -19.15 7.31
N ASN A 220 -21.68 -18.78 7.75
CA ASN A 220 -22.34 -19.53 8.81
C ASN A 220 -22.40 -20.99 8.33
N GLU A 221 -21.57 -21.86 8.88
CA GLU A 221 -21.78 -23.28 8.68
C GLU A 221 -23.17 -23.58 9.24
N GLN A 222 -24.12 -23.93 8.37
CA GLN A 222 -25.35 -24.61 8.79
C GLN A 222 -25.01 -26.05 9.25
N ALA A 223 -23.97 -26.22 10.07
CA ALA A 223 -23.82 -27.42 10.87
C ALA A 223 -24.88 -27.33 11.96
N THR A 224 -26.11 -27.73 11.63
CA THR A 224 -27.11 -27.98 12.66
C THR A 224 -26.48 -28.96 13.66
N TRP A 225 -26.59 -28.68 14.96
CA TRP A 225 -26.19 -29.60 16.03
C TRP A 225 -26.74 -31.04 15.83
N GLY A 226 -27.76 -31.21 14.99
CA GLY A 226 -28.27 -32.51 14.55
C GLY A 226 -27.29 -33.37 13.75
N ALA A 227 -26.44 -32.78 12.89
CA ALA A 227 -25.47 -33.54 12.09
C ALA A 227 -24.34 -34.12 12.97
N VAL A 228 -23.87 -33.36 13.96
CA VAL A 228 -22.86 -33.82 14.92
C VAL A 228 -23.41 -34.94 15.81
N LYS A 229 -24.67 -34.86 16.23
CA LYS A 229 -25.32 -35.93 17.02
C LYS A 229 -25.56 -37.23 16.23
N GLY A 230 -25.59 -37.17 14.91
CA GLY A 230 -25.71 -38.36 14.05
C GLY A 230 -24.44 -39.20 13.96
N LEU A 231 -23.27 -38.63 14.26
CA LEU A 231 -21.98 -39.35 14.25
C LEU A 231 -21.72 -40.16 15.53
N TYR A 232 -22.50 -39.91 16.60
CA TYR A 232 -22.39 -40.60 17.89
C TYR A 232 -23.56 -41.58 18.14
N ARG A 233 -24.24 -42.03 17.07
CA ARG A 233 -25.30 -43.05 17.13
C ARG A 233 -24.91 -44.31 16.38
#